data_AF-A0A969KFI7-F1
#
_entry.id   AF-A0A969KFI7-F1
#
_cell.length_a   1.000
_cell.length_b   1.000
_cell.length_c   1.000
_cell.angle_alpha   90.00
_cell.angle_beta   90.00
_cell.angle_gamma   90.00
#
_symmetry.space_group_name_H-M   'P 1'
#
loop_
_entity.id
_entity.type
_entity.pdbx_description
1 polymer ?
#
loop_
_entity_poly.entity_id
_entity_poly.type
_entity_poly.pdbx_seq_one_letter_code
_entity_poly.pdbx_strand_id
1 'polypeptide(L)'
;MAIISAVMGVSNSAQAEEISGEPMQQLEAIAVAAEFDPIAAVETPPNNDGLAQVNNVFQLRDVAPSDWAFDALRNLVERYNCLAGYPDGTFRGDRPLSRYEFAAGLNACLEQINRLIVSGEDVPPLVLLPLDRLVTEFGAELKALGATVDDLEDRVSELEDFQFSTTTKLFGQTVVGIQGRNENDYTFFRDRLQNNDDQINVITNTQLSLFTQFSPRSILLTGLSAGSGSTAPSNRILEPYVGLGYEADSGNDVRISDITYRHLVNDKLALIVGAEGISATNVFRGSNRVQSAGYGPLSRFAQRNPIISMGGSGSGVGLDWQIASRLSLQALYSTNFADNANFGGAFGGDFGSTTFGTQLVASPTSSIDVSLQYLNSYSPWGTLSGNPTPSGIGDDRVAIPDFGSGRAPINTNAFGLAV
;
A
#
# COMPACT_ATOMS: atom_id res chain seq x y z
N MET A 1 -5.22 -27.21 -35.96
CA MET A 1 -5.84 -26.08 -35.24
C MET A 1 -5.02 -24.83 -35.51
N ALA A 2 -5.57 -23.84 -36.20
CA ALA A 2 -4.93 -22.52 -36.35
C ALA A 2 -5.78 -21.52 -35.55
N ILE A 3 -5.18 -20.90 -34.53
CA ILE A 3 -5.83 -19.83 -33.75
C ILE A 3 -5.22 -18.52 -34.21
N ILE A 4 -6.07 -17.59 -34.67
CA ILE A 4 -5.68 -16.21 -34.95
C ILE A 4 -6.15 -15.40 -33.73
N SER A 5 -5.20 -14.76 -33.04
CA SER A 5 -5.48 -13.89 -31.90
C SER A 5 -4.87 -12.51 -32.11
N ALA A 6 -5.64 -11.47 -31.79
CA ALA A 6 -5.19 -10.10 -31.68
C ALA A 6 -5.49 -9.59 -30.26
N VAL A 7 -4.47 -9.04 -29.58
CA VAL A 7 -4.56 -8.52 -28.22
C VAL A 7 -4.42 -7.00 -28.26
N MET A 8 -5.39 -6.30 -27.67
CA MET A 8 -5.25 -4.88 -27.32
C MET A 8 -5.12 -4.79 -25.79
N GLY A 9 -3.90 -4.54 -25.32
CA GLY A 9 -3.66 -4.22 -23.92
C GLY A 9 -3.98 -2.75 -23.67
N VAL A 10 -5.08 -2.47 -22.96
CA VAL A 10 -5.33 -1.13 -22.40
C VAL A 10 -4.86 -1.16 -20.96
N SER A 11 -3.60 -0.79 -20.73
CA SER A 11 -3.11 -0.46 -19.39
C SER A 11 -3.60 0.94 -19.04
N ASN A 12 -4.79 1.03 -18.46
CA ASN A 12 -5.15 2.26 -17.76
C ASN A 12 -4.38 2.29 -16.43
N SER A 13 -3.20 2.91 -16.46
CA SER A 13 -2.68 3.54 -15.25
C SER A 13 -3.73 4.58 -14.85
N ALA A 14 -4.50 4.30 -13.80
CA ALA A 14 -5.18 5.38 -13.10
C ALA A 14 -4.11 6.43 -12.79
N GLN A 15 -4.30 7.65 -13.29
CA GLN A 15 -3.36 8.73 -13.13
C GLN A 15 -3.25 9.07 -11.64
N ALA A 16 -2.25 8.49 -10.99
CA ALA A 16 -1.59 9.12 -9.86
C ALA A 16 -0.44 9.92 -10.46
N GLU A 17 -0.43 11.22 -10.18
CA GLU A 17 0.52 12.19 -10.70
C GLU A 17 1.98 11.73 -10.47
N GLU A 18 2.74 11.69 -11.57
CA GLU A 18 4.13 11.25 -11.62
C GLU A 18 5.03 12.36 -11.05
N ILE A 19 5.48 12.22 -9.81
CA ILE A 19 6.67 12.95 -9.33
C ILE A 19 7.88 12.20 -9.87
N SER A 20 8.52 12.77 -10.89
CA SER A 20 9.77 12.28 -11.47
C SER A 20 10.87 12.13 -10.41
N GLY A 21 11.52 10.97 -10.34
CA GLY A 21 12.70 10.74 -9.50
C GLY A 21 13.22 9.30 -9.52
N GLU A 22 14.28 9.08 -10.31
CA GLU A 22 15.43 8.15 -10.16
C GLU A 22 15.23 6.64 -9.81
N PRO A 23 16.09 5.73 -10.34
CA PRO A 23 15.95 4.29 -10.19
C PRO A 23 16.30 3.77 -8.77
N MET A 24 15.56 2.73 -8.37
CA MET A 24 15.61 1.99 -7.10
C MET A 24 16.98 1.37 -6.75
N GLN A 25 17.94 2.17 -6.27
CA GLN A 25 19.13 1.70 -5.54
C GLN A 25 19.40 2.60 -4.33
N GLN A 26 19.19 2.03 -3.13
CA GLN A 26 19.48 2.54 -1.76
C GLN A 26 18.24 2.88 -0.92
N LEU A 27 17.69 1.86 -0.26
CA LEU A 27 16.96 2.04 1.00
C LEU A 27 17.96 1.83 2.14
N GLU A 28 18.80 2.84 2.37
CA GLU A 28 19.34 3.08 3.71
C GLU A 28 18.32 3.95 4.47
N ALA A 29 18.09 3.58 5.71
CA ALA A 29 17.04 4.11 6.57
C ALA A 29 17.13 5.64 6.73
N ILE A 30 16.12 6.37 6.26
CA ILE A 30 15.84 7.71 6.74
C ILE A 30 14.96 7.55 7.98
N ALA A 31 15.60 7.27 9.11
CA ALA A 31 15.02 7.51 10.42
C ALA A 31 15.01 9.04 10.61
N VAL A 32 13.83 9.66 10.49
CA VAL A 32 13.62 11.02 10.99
C VAL A 32 13.64 10.93 12.51
N ALA A 33 14.83 11.09 13.08
CA ALA A 33 14.98 11.47 14.47
C ALA A 33 14.55 12.93 14.56
N ALA A 34 13.28 13.17 14.89
CA ALA A 34 12.91 14.41 15.56
C ALA A 34 13.63 14.36 16.92
N GLU A 35 14.74 15.09 17.01
CA GLU A 35 15.47 15.31 18.25
C GLU A 35 14.57 16.16 19.16
N PHE A 36 13.73 15.48 19.93
CA PHE A 36 13.08 16.05 21.11
C PHE A 36 14.19 16.26 22.14
N ASP A 37 14.69 17.49 22.20
CA ASP A 37 15.54 17.93 23.30
C ASP A 37 14.78 17.72 24.62
N PRO A 38 15.28 16.88 25.54
CA PRO A 38 14.62 16.66 26.82
C PRO A 38 14.66 17.98 27.58
N ILE A 39 13.47 18.42 28.03
CA ILE A 39 13.26 19.59 28.87
C ILE A 39 14.30 19.55 29.99
N ALA A 40 15.34 20.37 29.85
CA ALA A 40 16.35 20.56 30.86
C ALA A 40 15.66 21.10 32.11
N ALA A 41 16.15 20.61 33.25
CA ALA A 41 15.66 20.87 34.58
C ALA A 41 15.22 22.32 34.78
N VAL A 42 14.06 22.48 35.42
CA VAL A 42 13.59 23.74 36.00
C VAL A 42 14.67 24.22 36.98
N GLU A 43 15.57 25.08 36.51
CA GLU A 43 16.30 25.98 37.38
C GLU A 43 15.29 27.02 37.86
N THR A 44 15.00 26.97 39.17
CA THR A 44 14.30 28.02 39.89
C THR A 44 14.95 29.36 39.58
N PRO A 45 14.21 30.38 39.13
CA PRO A 45 14.79 31.69 38.87
C PRO A 45 15.38 32.25 40.18
N PRO A 46 16.62 32.76 40.17
CA PRO A 46 17.11 33.53 41.29
C PRO A 46 16.38 34.88 41.29
N ASN A 47 15.64 35.10 42.37
CA ASN A 47 15.20 36.39 42.90
C ASN A 47 14.22 37.22 42.04
N ASN A 48 13.06 37.49 42.65
CA ASN A 48 12.13 38.55 42.29
C ASN A 48 12.82 39.93 42.39
N ASP A 49 13.55 40.31 41.36
CA ASP A 49 13.94 41.69 41.12
C ASP A 49 12.80 42.34 40.32
N GLY A 50 11.74 42.70 41.05
CA GLY A 50 10.56 43.34 40.48
C GLY A 50 10.92 44.61 39.72
N LEU A 51 10.33 44.78 38.53
CA LEU A 51 10.46 46.02 37.75
C LEU A 51 9.97 47.20 38.61
N ALA A 52 10.81 48.21 38.78
CA ALA A 52 10.51 49.38 39.58
C ALA A 52 9.87 50.48 38.72
N GLN A 53 8.91 51.21 39.30
CA GLN A 53 8.24 52.30 38.60
C GLN A 53 9.24 53.43 38.29
N VAL A 54 9.33 53.80 37.01
CA VAL A 54 10.18 54.88 36.54
C VAL A 54 9.31 56.13 36.37
N ASN A 55 9.61 57.16 37.15
CA ASN A 55 8.82 58.41 37.17
C ASN A 55 9.35 59.45 36.18
N ASN A 56 10.48 59.22 35.53
CA ASN A 56 11.02 60.07 34.46
C ASN A 56 11.96 59.28 33.53
N VAL A 57 11.82 59.41 32.20
CA VAL A 57 12.68 58.72 31.22
C VAL A 57 14.15 59.11 31.33
N PHE A 58 14.47 60.32 31.80
CA PHE A 58 15.85 60.74 32.08
C PHE A 58 16.51 59.95 33.23
N GLN A 59 15.78 59.09 33.94
CA GLN A 59 16.32 58.17 34.95
C GLN A 59 16.86 56.87 34.34
N LEU A 60 16.54 56.60 33.07
CA LEU A 60 17.04 55.42 32.35
C LEU A 60 18.42 55.72 31.77
N ARG A 61 19.41 54.94 32.18
CA ARG A 61 20.83 55.17 31.84
C ARG A 61 21.18 54.83 30.39
N ASP A 62 20.34 54.04 29.75
CA ASP A 62 20.54 53.42 28.44
C ASP A 62 19.61 53.99 27.36
N VAL A 63 18.90 55.08 27.65
CA VAL A 63 17.97 55.73 26.72
C VAL A 63 18.36 57.18 26.52
N ALA A 64 18.92 57.50 25.36
CA ALA A 64 19.35 58.84 24.98
C ALA A 64 18.22 59.63 24.29
N PRO A 65 18.21 60.98 24.37
CA PRO A 65 17.23 61.81 23.67
C PRO A 65 17.18 61.64 22.14
N SER A 66 18.22 61.06 21.54
CA SER A 66 18.31 60.74 20.11
C SER A 66 17.72 59.39 19.74
N ASP A 67 17.37 58.54 20.71
CA ASP A 67 16.88 57.19 20.44
C ASP A 67 15.43 57.23 19.96
N TRP A 68 15.11 56.39 18.97
CA TRP A 68 13.75 56.30 18.39
C TRP A 68 12.68 55.96 19.44
N ALA A 69 13.07 55.23 20.51
CA ALA A 69 12.19 54.84 21.60
C ALA A 69 11.99 55.95 22.65
N PHE A 70 12.81 57.00 22.65
CA PHE A 70 12.78 58.05 23.67
C PHE A 70 11.42 58.74 23.76
N ASP A 71 10.86 59.15 22.61
CA ASP A 71 9.55 59.82 22.57
C ASP A 71 8.41 58.90 23.00
N ALA A 72 8.47 57.61 22.66
CA ALA A 72 7.47 56.62 23.06
C ALA A 72 7.51 56.36 24.57
N LEU A 73 8.70 56.17 25.13
CA LEU A 73 8.92 55.99 26.56
C LEU A 73 8.54 57.25 27.34
N ARG A 74 8.83 58.45 26.82
CA ARG A 74 8.47 59.72 27.44
C ARG A 74 6.96 59.84 27.57
N ASN A 75 6.22 59.54 26.50
CA ASN A 75 4.76 59.55 26.52
C ASN A 75 4.18 58.53 27.53
N LEU A 76 4.78 57.34 27.64
CA LEU A 76 4.34 56.31 28.60
C LEU A 76 4.55 56.75 30.07
N VAL A 77 5.67 57.38 30.38
CA VAL A 77 5.98 57.88 31.73
C VAL A 77 5.17 59.12 32.07
N GLU A 78 5.19 60.14 31.20
CA GLU A 78 4.57 61.43 31.51
C GLU A 78 3.04 61.37 31.49
N ARG A 79 2.45 60.52 30.66
CA ARG A 79 1.00 60.49 30.44
C ARG A 79 0.27 59.39 31.20
N TYR A 80 0.91 58.24 31.38
CA TYR A 80 0.28 57.06 32.03
C TYR A 80 1.05 56.59 33.26
N ASN A 81 2.23 57.15 33.53
CA ASN A 81 3.12 56.79 34.64
C ASN A 81 3.37 55.27 34.76
N CYS A 82 3.32 54.55 33.65
CA CYS A 82 3.18 53.09 33.64
C CYS A 82 4.45 52.35 33.15
N LEU A 83 5.56 53.07 32.97
CA LEU A 83 6.82 52.45 32.60
C LEU A 83 7.49 51.83 33.83
N ALA A 84 7.75 50.52 33.75
CA ALA A 84 8.51 49.79 34.75
C ALA A 84 9.90 49.48 34.18
N GLY A 85 10.95 50.00 34.82
CA GLY A 85 12.34 49.78 34.45
C GLY A 85 12.97 48.66 35.27
N TYR A 86 14.13 48.18 34.83
CA TYR A 86 14.92 47.25 35.64
C TYR A 86 15.44 47.96 36.90
N PRO A 87 15.65 47.25 38.02
CA PRO A 87 16.12 47.87 39.28
C PRO A 87 17.47 48.60 39.17
N ASP A 88 18.26 48.30 38.13
CA ASP A 88 19.52 48.94 37.80
C ASP A 88 19.37 50.30 37.07
N GLY A 89 18.12 50.73 36.82
CA GLY A 89 17.81 51.98 36.13
C GLY A 89 18.02 51.90 34.62
N THR A 90 17.84 50.73 34.01
CA THR A 90 17.93 50.52 32.56
C THR A 90 16.59 50.06 31.96
N PHE A 91 16.43 50.24 30.64
CA PHE A 91 15.32 49.71 29.84
C PHE A 91 15.71 48.42 29.08
N ARG A 92 16.99 48.24 28.80
CA ARG A 92 17.63 47.13 28.06
C ARG A 92 17.01 46.93 26.67
N GLY A 93 16.85 48.03 25.92
CA GLY A 93 16.24 48.01 24.58
C GLY A 93 17.10 47.41 23.47
N ASP A 94 18.37 47.12 23.76
CA ASP A 94 19.36 46.54 22.85
C ASP A 94 19.31 45.00 22.79
N ARG A 95 18.51 44.35 23.66
CA ARG A 95 18.34 42.89 23.69
C ARG A 95 16.88 42.47 23.46
N PRO A 96 16.65 41.26 22.92
CA PRO A 96 15.32 40.68 22.87
C PRO A 96 14.76 40.46 24.28
N LEU A 97 13.50 40.81 24.45
CA LEU A 97 12.74 40.67 25.69
C LEU A 97 12.16 39.25 25.81
N SER A 98 12.23 38.62 26.98
CA SER A 98 11.55 37.35 27.22
C SER A 98 10.04 37.55 27.39
N ARG A 99 9.24 36.51 27.10
CA ARG A 99 7.78 36.55 27.27
C ARG A 99 7.36 36.88 28.72
N TYR A 100 8.16 36.44 29.69
CA TYR A 100 7.92 36.72 31.11
C TYR A 100 8.22 38.16 31.49
N GLU A 101 9.32 38.74 30.99
CA GLU A 101 9.66 40.15 31.22
C GLU A 101 8.62 41.07 30.57
N PHE A 102 8.12 40.72 29.39
CA PHE A 102 7.01 41.44 28.75
C PHE A 102 5.73 41.39 29.56
N ALA A 103 5.32 40.19 30.02
CA ALA A 103 4.12 40.02 30.82
C ALA A 103 4.19 40.77 32.15
N ALA A 104 5.36 40.78 32.80
CA ALA A 104 5.58 41.53 34.05
C ALA A 104 5.47 43.04 33.83
N GLY A 105 6.09 43.57 32.77
CA GLY A 105 5.99 45.00 32.42
C GLY A 105 4.56 45.41 32.06
N LEU A 106 3.85 44.57 31.30
CA LEU A 106 2.45 44.80 30.94
C LEU A 106 1.53 44.78 32.17
N ASN A 107 1.71 43.81 33.06
CA ASN A 107 0.91 43.73 34.29
C ASN A 107 1.14 44.96 35.20
N ALA A 108 2.39 45.40 35.35
CA ALA A 108 2.71 46.61 36.10
C ALA A 108 2.05 47.86 35.49
N CYS A 109 2.05 47.99 34.16
CA CYS A 109 1.37 49.11 33.50
C CYS A 109 -0.16 49.04 33.68
N LEU A 110 -0.76 47.85 33.54
CA LEU A 110 -2.20 47.64 33.72
C LEU A 110 -2.66 47.93 35.16
N GLU A 111 -1.87 47.56 36.17
CA GLU A 111 -2.14 47.92 37.56
C GLU A 111 -2.13 49.44 37.76
N GLN A 112 -1.18 50.15 37.15
CA GLN A 112 -1.11 51.60 37.27
C GLN A 112 -2.26 52.30 36.53
N ILE A 113 -2.64 51.81 35.35
CA ILE A 113 -3.81 52.29 34.61
C ILE A 113 -5.09 52.04 35.43
N ASN A 114 -5.26 50.86 36.02
CA ASN A 114 -6.38 50.58 36.91
C ASN A 114 -6.41 51.53 38.12
N ARG A 115 -5.25 51.84 38.72
CA ARG A 115 -5.18 52.85 39.79
C ARG A 115 -5.58 54.23 39.31
N LEU A 116 -5.12 54.68 38.14
CA LEU A 116 -5.46 55.99 37.56
C LEU A 116 -6.95 56.11 37.21
N ILE A 117 -7.55 55.02 36.72
CA ILE A 117 -8.99 54.93 36.43
C ILE A 117 -9.81 54.98 37.72
N VAL A 118 -9.37 54.30 38.78
CA VAL A 118 -10.05 54.28 40.08
C VAL A 118 -9.82 55.58 40.87
N SER A 119 -8.70 56.28 40.66
CA SER A 119 -8.39 57.56 41.32
C SER A 119 -9.03 58.79 40.66
N GLY A 120 -9.74 58.63 39.54
CA GLY A 120 -10.66 59.64 39.01
C GLY A 120 -10.01 60.88 38.40
N GLU A 121 -8.85 60.76 37.77
CA GLU A 121 -8.26 61.86 36.99
C GLU A 121 -8.58 61.66 35.50
N ASP A 122 -9.17 62.69 34.88
CA ASP A 122 -9.80 62.71 33.57
C ASP A 122 -9.09 61.86 32.50
N VAL A 123 -9.66 60.72 32.13
CA VAL A 123 -9.28 60.00 30.92
C VAL A 123 -9.87 60.77 29.73
N PRO A 124 -9.05 61.43 28.89
CA PRO A 124 -9.59 62.18 27.76
C PRO A 124 -10.31 61.23 26.79
N PRO A 125 -11.47 61.63 26.23
CA PRO A 125 -12.27 60.81 25.30
C PRO A 125 -11.57 60.43 23.98
N LEU A 126 -10.28 60.75 23.80
CA LEU A 126 -9.46 60.38 22.64
C LEU A 126 -8.99 58.91 22.63
N VAL A 127 -9.18 58.14 23.70
CA VAL A 127 -8.76 56.72 23.76
C VAL A 127 -9.80 55.77 23.18
N LEU A 128 -11.06 56.21 23.02
CA LEU A 128 -12.14 55.37 22.48
C LEU A 128 -12.10 55.27 20.94
N LEU A 129 -11.66 56.32 20.25
CA LEU A 129 -11.60 56.34 18.78
C LEU A 129 -10.59 55.35 18.17
N PRO A 130 -9.38 55.15 18.74
CA PRO A 130 -8.44 54.13 18.24
C PRO A 130 -8.85 52.70 18.59
N LEU A 131 -9.50 52.49 19.75
CA LEU A 131 -9.96 51.16 20.18
C LEU A 131 -11.13 50.66 19.33
N ASP A 132 -12.13 51.50 19.06
CA ASP A 132 -13.23 51.14 18.17
C ASP A 132 -12.71 50.80 16.76
N ARG A 133 -11.71 51.53 16.29
CA ARG A 133 -11.06 51.24 15.01
C ARG A 133 -10.28 49.93 15.04
N LEU A 134 -9.52 49.66 16.09
CA LEU A 134 -8.77 48.40 16.24
C LEU A 134 -9.74 47.21 16.32
N VAL A 135 -10.82 47.31 17.11
CA VAL A 135 -11.83 46.25 17.23
C VAL A 135 -12.56 46.03 15.90
N THR A 136 -12.80 47.08 15.12
CA THR A 136 -13.40 46.97 13.79
C THR A 136 -12.45 46.33 12.77
N GLU A 137 -11.17 46.72 12.78
CA GLU A 137 -10.14 46.15 11.90
C GLU A 137 -9.83 44.68 12.27
N PHE A 138 -9.69 44.36 13.56
CA PHE A 138 -9.56 42.97 14.02
C PHE A 138 -10.82 42.15 13.78
N GLY A 139 -12.03 42.72 13.88
CA GLY A 139 -13.28 42.01 13.61
C GLY A 139 -13.40 41.57 12.15
N ALA A 140 -12.95 42.42 11.21
CA ALA A 140 -12.89 42.07 9.79
C ALA A 140 -11.85 40.96 9.53
N GLU A 141 -10.67 41.07 10.12
CA GLU A 141 -9.60 40.06 10.01
C GLU A 141 -10.00 38.72 10.65
N LEU A 142 -10.66 38.72 11.81
CA LEU A 142 -11.14 37.51 12.48
C LEU A 142 -12.23 36.81 11.67
N LYS A 143 -13.10 37.57 10.98
CA LYS A 143 -14.09 36.98 10.08
C LYS A 143 -13.44 36.38 8.84
N ALA A 144 -12.42 37.03 8.29
CA ALA A 144 -11.65 36.50 7.17
C ALA A 144 -10.88 35.22 7.57
N LEU A 145 -10.30 35.21 8.77
CA LEU A 145 -9.65 34.03 9.34
C LEU A 145 -10.65 32.90 9.58
N GLY A 146 -11.83 33.20 10.13
CA GLY A 146 -12.91 32.22 10.30
C GLY A 146 -13.34 31.59 8.98
N ALA A 147 -13.56 32.39 7.94
CA ALA A 147 -13.89 31.88 6.61
C ALA A 147 -12.76 31.03 6.00
N THR A 148 -11.49 31.33 6.32
CA THR A 148 -10.35 30.52 5.89
C THR A 148 -10.25 29.21 6.67
N VAL A 149 -10.59 29.22 7.96
CA VAL A 149 -10.67 28.02 8.79
C VAL A 149 -11.80 27.11 8.29
N ASP A 150 -12.98 27.67 8.03
CA ASP A 150 -14.12 26.94 7.46
C ASP A 150 -13.75 26.31 6.09
N ASP A 151 -13.09 27.06 5.20
CA ASP A 151 -12.57 26.53 3.91
C ASP A 151 -11.54 25.41 4.11
N LEU A 152 -10.63 25.56 5.08
CA LEU A 152 -9.65 24.52 5.39
C LEU A 152 -10.33 23.28 5.97
N GLU A 153 -11.32 23.43 6.85
CA GLU A 153 -12.09 22.33 7.42
C GLU A 153 -12.87 21.58 6.33
N ASP A 154 -13.53 22.30 5.43
CA ASP A 154 -14.23 21.72 4.27
C ASP A 154 -13.26 20.95 3.37
N ARG A 155 -12.09 21.53 3.07
CA ARG A 155 -11.04 20.87 2.26
C ARG A 155 -10.42 19.67 2.96
N VAL A 156 -10.25 19.71 4.28
CA VAL A 156 -9.77 18.56 5.06
C VAL A 156 -10.82 17.45 5.05
N SER A 157 -12.10 17.78 5.26
CA SER A 157 -13.19 16.80 5.18
C SER A 157 -13.27 16.14 3.81
N GLU A 158 -13.14 16.92 2.72
CA GLU A 158 -13.12 16.37 1.36
C GLU A 158 -11.90 15.45 1.13
N LEU A 159 -10.71 15.84 1.63
CA LEU A 159 -9.51 15.00 1.55
C LEU A 159 -9.62 13.73 2.40
N GLU A 160 -10.30 13.78 3.55
CA GLU A 160 -10.58 12.62 4.38
C GLU A 160 -11.55 11.65 3.69
N ASP A 161 -12.58 12.16 3.01
CA ASP A 161 -13.56 11.35 2.26
C ASP A 161 -12.94 10.62 1.06
N PHE A 162 -11.91 11.19 0.43
CA PHE A 162 -11.22 10.62 -0.72
C PHE A 162 -9.87 9.97 -0.40
N GLN A 163 -9.50 9.82 0.89
CA GLN A 163 -8.26 9.16 1.24
C GLN A 163 -8.37 7.65 0.94
N PHE A 164 -7.85 7.23 -0.22
CA PHE A 164 -7.54 5.82 -0.44
C PHE A 164 -6.71 5.31 0.74
N SER A 165 -7.03 4.09 1.21
CA SER A 165 -6.28 3.46 2.30
C SER A 165 -4.78 3.67 2.11
N THR A 166 -4.15 4.39 3.06
CA THR A 166 -2.70 4.68 3.04
C THR A 166 -1.84 3.41 3.06
N THR A 167 -2.47 2.26 3.34
CA THR A 167 -1.84 0.96 3.43
C THR A 167 -2.18 0.02 2.27
N THR A 168 -3.18 0.32 1.43
CA THR A 168 -3.63 -0.57 0.35
C THR A 168 -3.36 0.02 -1.03
N LYS A 169 -2.59 -0.70 -1.86
CA LYS A 169 -2.40 -0.37 -3.28
C LYS A 169 -3.20 -1.31 -4.17
N LEU A 170 -3.95 -0.76 -5.11
CA LEU A 170 -4.70 -1.51 -6.12
C LEU A 170 -3.90 -1.54 -7.44
N PHE A 171 -3.71 -2.74 -7.98
CA PHE A 171 -3.23 -2.97 -9.33
C PHE A 171 -4.29 -3.73 -10.12
N GLY A 172 -4.46 -3.39 -11.38
CA GLY A 172 -5.43 -4.05 -12.24
C GLY A 172 -4.91 -4.21 -13.66
N GLN A 173 -5.28 -5.31 -14.29
CA GLN A 173 -5.12 -5.52 -15.73
C GLN A 173 -6.39 -6.09 -16.32
N THR A 174 -6.75 -5.61 -17.52
CA THR A 174 -7.81 -6.20 -18.33
C THR A 174 -7.26 -6.53 -19.69
N VAL A 175 -7.35 -7.81 -20.06
CA VAL A 175 -6.97 -8.33 -21.37
C VAL A 175 -8.24 -8.60 -22.15
N VAL A 176 -8.34 -8.03 -23.35
CA VAL A 176 -9.40 -8.33 -24.31
C VAL A 176 -8.74 -8.91 -25.54
N GLY A 177 -9.20 -10.10 -25.94
CA GLY A 177 -8.71 -10.79 -27.12
C GLY A 177 -9.86 -11.21 -28.00
N ILE A 178 -9.65 -11.18 -29.31
CA ILE A 178 -10.54 -11.84 -30.26
C ILE A 178 -9.82 -13.11 -30.69
N GLN A 179 -10.51 -14.25 -30.61
CA GLN A 179 -9.97 -15.52 -31.09
C GLN A 179 -11.01 -16.24 -31.94
N GLY A 180 -10.52 -17.09 -32.84
CA GLY A 180 -11.34 -18.02 -33.60
C GLY A 180 -10.72 -19.41 -33.59
N ARG A 181 -11.58 -20.41 -33.64
CA ARG A 181 -11.22 -21.81 -33.84
C ARG A 181 -11.91 -22.33 -35.10
N ASN A 182 -11.30 -23.30 -35.75
CA ASN A 182 -11.96 -24.06 -36.82
C ASN A 182 -12.49 -25.37 -36.23
N GLU A 183 -13.51 -25.95 -36.88
CA GLU A 183 -13.98 -27.30 -36.60
C GLU A 183 -12.79 -28.28 -36.55
N ASN A 184 -12.84 -29.23 -35.61
CA ASN A 184 -11.81 -30.24 -35.46
C ASN A 184 -12.41 -31.60 -35.10
N ASP A 185 -11.98 -32.63 -35.82
CA ASP A 185 -12.36 -34.01 -35.55
C ASP A 185 -11.20 -34.76 -34.92
N TYR A 186 -11.46 -35.44 -33.80
CA TYR A 186 -10.49 -36.32 -33.16
C TYR A 186 -11.02 -37.76 -33.13
N THR A 187 -10.16 -38.73 -33.42
CA THR A 187 -10.46 -40.15 -33.29
C THR A 187 -9.61 -40.73 -32.17
N PHE A 188 -10.25 -41.13 -31.08
CA PHE A 188 -9.60 -41.86 -29.99
C PHE A 188 -10.07 -43.32 -30.02
N PHE A 189 -9.14 -44.23 -30.29
CA PHE A 189 -9.46 -45.63 -30.58
C PHE A 189 -10.54 -45.77 -31.67
N ARG A 190 -11.73 -46.31 -31.34
CA ARG A 190 -12.86 -46.50 -32.27
C ARG A 190 -13.90 -45.38 -32.21
N ASP A 191 -13.77 -44.46 -31.26
CA ASP A 191 -14.74 -43.40 -31.05
C ASP A 191 -14.25 -42.10 -31.70
N ARG A 192 -15.09 -41.54 -32.57
CA ARG A 192 -14.87 -40.22 -33.16
C ARG A 192 -15.54 -39.17 -32.26
N LEU A 193 -14.73 -38.29 -31.70
CA LEU A 193 -15.18 -37.10 -30.99
C LEU A 193 -15.06 -35.92 -31.94
N GLN A 194 -16.20 -35.42 -32.37
CA GLN A 194 -16.28 -34.27 -33.27
C GLN A 194 -16.47 -32.99 -32.44
N ASN A 195 -15.66 -31.97 -32.71
CA ASN A 195 -15.81 -30.65 -32.15
C ASN A 195 -16.16 -29.65 -33.26
N ASN A 196 -17.45 -29.33 -33.36
CA ASN A 196 -18.00 -28.38 -34.34
C ASN A 196 -18.05 -26.94 -33.81
N ASP A 197 -17.29 -26.64 -32.76
CA ASP A 197 -17.18 -25.26 -32.26
C ASP A 197 -16.20 -24.50 -33.18
N ASP A 198 -16.73 -23.74 -34.13
CA ASP A 198 -16.01 -22.98 -35.16
C ASP A 198 -16.15 -21.46 -34.99
N GLN A 199 -16.56 -21.03 -33.80
CA GLN A 199 -17.00 -19.67 -33.57
C GLN A 199 -15.81 -18.74 -33.30
N ILE A 200 -15.88 -17.53 -33.88
CA ILE A 200 -15.09 -16.39 -33.41
C ILE A 200 -15.72 -15.90 -32.11
N ASN A 201 -14.94 -15.82 -31.04
CA ASN A 201 -15.38 -15.30 -29.76
C ASN A 201 -14.46 -14.19 -29.25
N VAL A 202 -15.02 -13.36 -28.36
CA VAL A 202 -14.27 -12.35 -27.63
C VAL A 202 -13.97 -12.92 -26.25
N ILE A 203 -12.69 -12.99 -25.90
CA ILE A 203 -12.22 -13.32 -24.56
C ILE A 203 -12.01 -12.02 -23.78
N THR A 204 -12.47 -12.03 -22.54
CA THR A 204 -12.12 -11.01 -21.54
C THR A 204 -11.46 -11.67 -20.35
N ASN A 205 -10.45 -11.02 -19.78
CA ASN A 205 -9.85 -11.43 -18.51
C ASN A 205 -9.41 -10.18 -17.74
N THR A 206 -10.12 -9.89 -16.68
CA THR A 206 -9.86 -8.81 -15.74
C THR A 206 -9.30 -9.41 -14.46
N GLN A 207 -8.15 -8.91 -14.03
CA GLN A 207 -7.49 -9.29 -12.79
C GLN A 207 -7.22 -8.03 -11.99
N LEU A 208 -7.67 -8.00 -10.74
CA LEU A 208 -7.44 -6.93 -9.78
C LEU A 208 -6.69 -7.52 -8.58
N SER A 209 -5.71 -6.80 -8.06
CA SER A 209 -4.88 -7.21 -6.94
C SER A 209 -4.75 -6.06 -5.96
N LEU A 210 -5.19 -6.30 -4.73
CA LEU A 210 -5.07 -5.37 -3.62
C LEU A 210 -3.91 -5.84 -2.74
N PHE A 211 -2.94 -4.95 -2.55
CA PHE A 211 -1.78 -5.16 -1.69
C PHE A 211 -1.95 -4.30 -0.43
N THR A 212 -2.38 -4.92 0.66
CA THR A 212 -2.58 -4.25 1.95
C THR A 212 -1.40 -4.51 2.87
N GLN A 213 -0.69 -3.45 3.25
CA GLN A 213 0.47 -3.53 4.13
C GLN A 213 0.06 -3.22 5.59
N PHE A 214 0.08 -4.24 6.45
CA PHE A 214 -0.22 -4.05 7.88
C PHE A 214 1.00 -3.62 8.69
N SER A 215 2.20 -3.98 8.24
CA SER A 215 3.47 -3.63 8.90
C SER A 215 4.59 -3.59 7.86
N PRO A 216 5.78 -3.06 8.18
CA PRO A 216 6.95 -3.13 7.29
C PRO A 216 7.34 -4.55 6.86
N ARG A 217 6.88 -5.58 7.59
CA ARG A 217 7.21 -7.00 7.37
C ARG A 217 6.04 -7.85 6.90
N SER A 218 4.84 -7.29 6.72
CA SER A 218 3.66 -8.08 6.40
C SER A 218 2.76 -7.45 5.36
N ILE A 219 2.33 -8.27 4.41
CA ILE A 219 1.45 -7.88 3.32
C ILE A 219 0.34 -8.92 3.13
N LEU A 220 -0.87 -8.44 2.91
CA LEU A 220 -2.00 -9.24 2.48
C LEU A 220 -2.26 -8.93 1.01
N LEU A 221 -2.26 -9.99 0.20
CA LEU A 221 -2.65 -9.95 -1.20
C LEU A 221 -4.06 -10.51 -1.33
N THR A 222 -4.96 -9.67 -1.86
CA THR A 222 -6.30 -10.07 -2.25
C THR A 222 -6.43 -9.93 -3.76
N GLY A 223 -6.59 -11.07 -4.45
CA GLY A 223 -6.78 -11.15 -5.89
C GLY A 223 -8.24 -11.37 -6.24
N LEU A 224 -8.74 -10.60 -7.21
CA LEU A 224 -10.05 -10.77 -7.82
C LEU A 224 -9.86 -10.99 -9.31
N SER A 225 -10.57 -11.95 -9.87
CA SER A 225 -10.53 -12.24 -11.31
C SER A 225 -11.94 -12.42 -11.86
N ALA A 226 -12.16 -11.92 -13.07
CA ALA A 226 -13.38 -12.13 -13.83
C ALA A 226 -13.01 -12.27 -15.30
N GLY A 227 -13.55 -13.26 -15.98
CA GLY A 227 -13.29 -13.43 -17.40
C GLY A 227 -14.34 -14.26 -18.10
N SER A 228 -14.37 -14.14 -19.41
CA SER A 228 -15.19 -14.97 -20.27
C SER A 228 -14.39 -15.50 -21.44
N GLY A 229 -14.64 -16.76 -21.80
CA GLY A 229 -14.05 -17.39 -22.97
C GLY A 229 -12.87 -18.29 -22.64
N SER A 230 -12.83 -19.44 -23.33
CA SER A 230 -11.72 -20.39 -23.32
C SER A 230 -11.54 -20.99 -24.70
N THR A 231 -10.32 -21.42 -25.01
CA THR A 231 -9.98 -22.26 -26.17
C THR A 231 -10.34 -23.72 -25.95
N ALA A 232 -10.56 -24.15 -24.70
CA ALA A 232 -10.93 -25.51 -24.37
C ALA A 232 -12.23 -25.92 -25.10
N PRO A 233 -12.27 -27.14 -25.67
CA PRO A 233 -13.46 -27.62 -26.35
C PRO A 233 -14.58 -27.94 -25.34
N SER A 234 -15.83 -27.85 -25.79
CA SER A 234 -17.02 -28.04 -24.96
C SER A 234 -17.12 -29.45 -24.35
N ASN A 235 -16.52 -30.45 -25.00
CA ASN A 235 -16.33 -31.77 -24.45
C ASN A 235 -15.02 -31.83 -23.62
N ARG A 236 -15.12 -31.69 -22.30
CA ARG A 236 -13.99 -31.74 -21.34
C ARG A 236 -13.15 -33.05 -21.33
N ILE A 237 -13.39 -33.94 -22.29
CA ILE A 237 -12.56 -35.11 -22.61
C ILE A 237 -11.38 -34.69 -23.51
N LEU A 238 -11.54 -33.64 -24.32
CA LEU A 238 -10.49 -33.08 -25.17
C LEU A 238 -9.84 -31.90 -24.42
N GLU A 239 -8.51 -31.94 -24.29
CA GLU A 239 -7.77 -30.94 -23.52
C GLU A 239 -7.31 -29.75 -24.38
N PRO A 240 -7.05 -28.59 -23.76
CA PRO A 240 -6.46 -27.46 -24.46
C PRO A 240 -5.00 -27.75 -24.82
N TYR A 241 -4.78 -28.37 -25.99
CA TYR A 241 -3.46 -28.41 -26.64
C TYR A 241 -2.98 -27.02 -27.09
N VAL A 242 -3.90 -26.04 -27.14
CA VAL A 242 -3.64 -24.65 -27.50
C VAL A 242 -4.32 -23.73 -26.50
N GLY A 243 -3.75 -23.60 -25.29
CA GLY A 243 -4.21 -22.63 -24.30
C GLY A 243 -3.50 -21.28 -24.44
N LEU A 244 -4.27 -20.20 -24.49
CA LEU A 244 -3.77 -18.84 -24.37
C LEU A 244 -3.62 -18.48 -22.89
N GLY A 245 -2.52 -17.85 -22.52
CA GLY A 245 -2.24 -17.63 -21.10
C GLY A 245 -2.98 -16.46 -20.45
N TYR A 246 -3.92 -15.83 -21.17
CA TYR A 246 -4.88 -14.87 -20.63
C TYR A 246 -6.32 -15.40 -20.63
N GLU A 247 -6.56 -16.68 -20.92
CA GLU A 247 -7.91 -17.25 -20.82
C GLU A 247 -8.39 -17.33 -19.37
N ALA A 248 -9.64 -16.95 -19.17
CA ALA A 248 -10.37 -17.13 -17.93
C ALA A 248 -11.84 -17.30 -18.27
N ASP A 249 -12.45 -18.41 -17.84
CA ASP A 249 -13.86 -18.69 -18.08
C ASP A 249 -14.63 -18.74 -16.76
N SER A 250 -14.95 -17.56 -16.24
CA SER A 250 -15.83 -17.39 -15.08
C SER A 250 -17.24 -16.98 -15.46
N GLY A 251 -17.58 -16.91 -16.74
CA GLY A 251 -18.85 -16.35 -17.19
C GLY A 251 -19.00 -14.87 -16.86
N ASN A 252 -17.88 -14.15 -16.72
CA ASN A 252 -17.79 -12.80 -16.16
C ASN A 252 -18.19 -12.67 -14.68
N ASP A 253 -18.36 -13.77 -13.95
CA ASP A 253 -18.51 -13.71 -12.49
C ASP A 253 -17.19 -13.29 -11.84
N VAL A 254 -17.29 -12.37 -10.87
CA VAL A 254 -16.15 -11.98 -10.04
C VAL A 254 -15.85 -13.09 -9.05
N ARG A 255 -14.63 -13.63 -9.11
CA ARG A 255 -14.13 -14.66 -8.20
C ARG A 255 -12.91 -14.18 -7.48
N ILE A 256 -12.76 -14.64 -6.25
CA ILE A 256 -11.52 -14.49 -5.49
C ILE A 256 -10.50 -15.44 -6.11
N SER A 257 -9.40 -14.90 -6.61
CA SER A 257 -8.29 -15.68 -7.14
C SER A 257 -7.22 -15.95 -6.09
N ASP A 258 -7.03 -15.03 -5.16
CA ASP A 258 -5.95 -15.08 -4.18
C ASP A 258 -6.38 -14.43 -2.86
N ILE A 259 -6.12 -15.11 -1.74
CA ILE A 259 -6.13 -14.50 -0.41
C ILE A 259 -4.91 -15.05 0.30
N THR A 260 -3.80 -14.30 0.24
CA THR A 260 -2.52 -14.74 0.79
C THR A 260 -1.91 -13.69 1.69
N TYR A 261 -1.58 -14.09 2.92
CA TYR A 261 -0.85 -13.29 3.89
C TYR A 261 0.62 -13.72 3.86
N ARG A 262 1.52 -12.76 3.62
CA ARG A 262 2.97 -12.97 3.62
C ARG A 262 3.59 -12.20 4.77
N HIS A 263 4.41 -12.87 5.56
CA HIS A 263 5.09 -12.30 6.71
C HIS A 263 6.59 -12.62 6.68
N LEU A 264 7.43 -11.59 6.72
CA LEU A 264 8.87 -11.71 6.87
C LEU A 264 9.20 -12.00 8.34
N VAL A 265 9.58 -13.26 8.61
CA VAL A 265 10.04 -13.71 9.94
C VAL A 265 11.38 -13.07 10.28
N ASN A 266 12.24 -12.93 9.27
CA ASN A 266 13.49 -12.18 9.32
C ASN A 266 13.84 -11.65 7.92
N ASP A 267 15.01 -11.04 7.75
CA ASP A 267 15.40 -10.39 6.48
C ASP A 267 15.63 -11.37 5.32
N LYS A 268 15.58 -12.69 5.57
CA LYS A 268 15.83 -13.75 4.58
C LYS A 268 14.72 -14.79 4.46
N LEU A 269 13.76 -14.82 5.40
CA LEU A 269 12.74 -15.86 5.50
C LEU A 269 11.35 -15.23 5.53
N ALA A 270 10.53 -15.58 4.55
CA ALA A 270 9.12 -15.25 4.50
C ALA A 270 8.26 -16.51 4.68
N LEU A 271 7.22 -16.39 5.48
CA LEU A 271 6.14 -17.35 5.61
C LEU A 271 4.91 -16.82 4.87
N ILE A 272 4.24 -17.70 4.15
CA ILE A 272 3.06 -17.40 3.34
C ILE A 272 1.95 -18.32 3.83
N VAL A 273 0.77 -17.77 4.11
CA VAL A 273 -0.43 -18.55 4.44
C VAL A 273 -1.56 -18.01 3.59
N GLY A 274 -2.35 -18.89 2.99
CA GLY A 274 -3.46 -18.46 2.15
C GLY A 274 -4.68 -19.33 2.30
N ALA A 275 -5.84 -18.69 2.27
CA ALA A 275 -7.12 -19.38 2.15
C ALA A 275 -7.41 -19.79 0.70
N GLU A 276 -6.84 -19.06 -0.27
CA GLU A 276 -6.91 -19.34 -1.70
C GLU A 276 -5.66 -18.77 -2.38
N GLY A 277 -5.26 -19.32 -3.53
CA GLY A 277 -4.11 -18.81 -4.29
C GLY A 277 -2.74 -19.33 -3.82
N ILE A 278 -2.67 -20.34 -2.96
CA ILE A 278 -1.41 -21.05 -2.69
C ILE A 278 -1.18 -22.09 -3.80
N SER A 279 -0.15 -21.84 -4.59
CA SER A 279 0.27 -22.70 -5.71
C SER A 279 1.75 -22.48 -6.00
N ALA A 280 2.35 -23.38 -6.78
CA ALA A 280 3.73 -23.20 -7.22
C ALA A 280 3.91 -21.90 -8.00
N THR A 281 2.95 -21.48 -8.83
CA THR A 281 3.06 -20.21 -9.57
C THR A 281 3.13 -18.97 -8.68
N ASN A 282 2.55 -19.03 -7.48
CA ASN A 282 2.40 -17.86 -6.59
C ASN A 282 3.42 -17.83 -5.45
N VAL A 283 3.98 -18.98 -5.08
CA VAL A 283 4.98 -19.12 -4.01
C VAL A 283 6.41 -19.19 -4.57
N PHE A 284 6.60 -19.86 -5.70
CA PHE A 284 7.93 -20.02 -6.29
C PHE A 284 8.42 -18.72 -6.91
N ARG A 285 9.71 -18.44 -6.74
CA ARG A 285 10.35 -17.32 -7.43
C ARG A 285 10.48 -17.72 -8.90
N GLY A 286 9.70 -17.07 -9.76
CA GLY A 286 9.70 -17.37 -11.19
C GLY A 286 11.10 -17.12 -11.78
N SER A 287 11.68 -18.14 -12.42
CA SER A 287 12.91 -17.96 -13.22
C SER A 287 12.62 -17.21 -14.53
N ASN A 288 11.37 -17.28 -15.02
CA ASN A 288 10.96 -16.58 -16.22
C ASN A 288 10.28 -15.25 -15.87
N ARG A 289 10.93 -14.15 -16.25
CA ARG A 289 10.48 -12.76 -16.01
C ARG A 289 9.31 -12.32 -16.91
N VAL A 290 8.97 -13.09 -17.95
CA VAL A 290 7.84 -12.79 -18.85
C VAL A 290 6.61 -13.66 -18.58
N GLN A 291 6.46 -14.17 -17.36
CA GLN A 291 5.28 -14.91 -16.90
C GLN A 291 4.09 -13.98 -16.61
N SER A 292 3.45 -13.44 -17.64
CA SER A 292 2.26 -12.60 -17.49
C SER A 292 1.23 -12.85 -18.58
N ALA A 293 -0.05 -12.77 -18.21
CA ALA A 293 -1.17 -12.80 -19.14
C ALA A 293 -1.18 -11.56 -20.07
N GLY A 294 -0.78 -10.39 -19.57
CA GLY A 294 -0.85 -9.13 -20.31
C GLY A 294 0.40 -8.79 -21.13
N TYR A 295 1.59 -9.18 -20.67
CA TYR A 295 2.87 -8.81 -21.29
C TYR A 295 3.78 -10.01 -21.61
N GLY A 296 3.32 -11.23 -21.34
CA GLY A 296 4.05 -12.46 -21.63
C GLY A 296 3.69 -13.08 -22.98
N PRO A 297 4.27 -14.26 -23.28
CA PRO A 297 3.90 -15.03 -24.47
C PRO A 297 2.40 -15.31 -24.55
N LEU A 298 1.82 -15.29 -25.76
CA LEU A 298 0.40 -15.61 -25.97
C LEU A 298 0.09 -17.05 -25.55
N SER A 299 0.98 -17.99 -25.87
CA SER A 299 0.83 -19.39 -25.51
C SER A 299 1.13 -19.62 -24.03
N ARG A 300 0.19 -20.22 -23.30
CA ARG A 300 0.35 -20.63 -21.91
C ARG A 300 1.57 -21.55 -21.72
N PHE A 301 1.90 -22.38 -22.72
CA PHE A 301 3.07 -23.28 -22.73
C PHE A 301 4.38 -22.49 -22.68
N ALA A 302 4.46 -21.41 -23.45
CA ALA A 302 5.66 -20.58 -23.51
C ALA A 302 5.78 -19.64 -22.30
N GLN A 303 4.68 -19.33 -21.61
CA GLN A 303 4.71 -18.45 -20.45
C GLN A 303 5.51 -19.07 -19.30
N ARG A 304 5.25 -20.33 -18.93
CA ARG A 304 5.86 -20.94 -17.75
C ARG A 304 6.11 -22.43 -17.96
N ASN A 305 7.06 -22.97 -17.21
CA ASN A 305 7.27 -24.43 -17.18
C ASN A 305 5.94 -25.10 -16.78
N PRO A 306 5.36 -26.02 -17.58
CA PRO A 306 4.07 -26.63 -17.27
C PRO A 306 4.03 -27.31 -15.89
N ILE A 307 5.18 -27.79 -15.40
CA ILE A 307 5.32 -28.43 -14.09
C ILE A 307 4.78 -27.55 -12.96
N ILE A 308 5.03 -26.25 -12.96
CA ILE A 308 4.57 -25.37 -11.87
C ILE A 308 3.05 -25.09 -11.92
N SER A 309 2.35 -25.56 -12.95
CA SER A 309 0.88 -25.46 -13.06
C SER A 309 0.17 -26.72 -12.52
N MET A 310 0.92 -27.75 -12.11
CA MET A 310 0.31 -28.96 -11.55
C MET A 310 -0.22 -28.71 -10.15
N GLY A 311 -1.30 -29.42 -9.81
CA GLY A 311 -1.93 -29.37 -8.49
C GLY A 311 -2.86 -28.19 -8.26
N GLY A 312 -2.86 -27.19 -9.15
CA GLY A 312 -3.74 -26.04 -9.10
C GLY A 312 -3.43 -25.07 -7.96
N SER A 313 -4.36 -24.14 -7.71
CA SER A 313 -4.37 -23.27 -6.54
C SER A 313 -5.36 -23.77 -5.50
N GLY A 314 -5.08 -23.45 -4.25
CA GLY A 314 -6.03 -23.62 -3.16
C GLY A 314 -5.54 -22.98 -1.89
N SER A 315 -6.10 -23.44 -0.78
CA SER A 315 -5.66 -23.07 0.56
C SER A 315 -4.36 -23.76 0.93
N GLY A 316 -3.51 -23.13 1.76
CA GLY A 316 -2.28 -23.76 2.17
C GLY A 316 -1.25 -22.83 2.80
N VAL A 317 -0.02 -23.31 2.79
CA VAL A 317 1.15 -22.60 3.32
C VAL A 317 2.29 -22.62 2.32
N GLY A 318 3.07 -21.55 2.32
CA GLY A 318 4.28 -21.39 1.54
C GLY A 318 5.41 -20.89 2.41
N LEU A 319 6.63 -21.16 1.98
CA LEU A 319 7.87 -20.73 2.59
C LEU A 319 8.79 -20.23 1.48
N ASP A 320 9.38 -19.07 1.68
CA ASP A 320 10.39 -18.50 0.79
C ASP A 320 11.61 -18.11 1.61
N TRP A 321 12.72 -18.80 1.38
CA TRP A 321 13.94 -18.63 2.13
C TRP A 321 15.11 -18.28 1.22
N GLN A 322 15.61 -17.07 1.35
CA GLN A 322 16.83 -16.62 0.70
C GLN A 322 18.06 -17.03 1.52
N ILE A 323 18.52 -18.26 1.29
CA ILE A 323 19.69 -18.85 1.97
C ILE A 323 20.93 -17.96 1.80
N ALA A 324 21.16 -17.47 0.58
CA ALA A 324 22.24 -16.54 0.24
C ALA A 324 21.76 -15.53 -0.81
N SER A 325 22.56 -14.50 -1.09
CA SER A 325 22.20 -13.45 -2.07
C SER A 325 21.83 -13.99 -3.46
N ARG A 326 22.37 -15.16 -3.84
CA ARG A 326 22.17 -15.84 -5.13
C ARG A 326 21.61 -17.26 -5.00
N LEU A 327 21.09 -17.62 -3.82
CA LEU A 327 20.55 -18.95 -3.56
C LEU A 327 19.28 -18.83 -2.72
N SER A 328 18.18 -19.38 -3.21
CA SER A 328 16.91 -19.39 -2.50
C SER A 328 16.22 -20.74 -2.58
N LEU A 329 15.50 -21.09 -1.52
CA LEU A 329 14.73 -22.30 -1.39
C LEU A 329 13.28 -21.90 -1.10
N GLN A 330 12.36 -22.36 -1.93
CA GLN A 330 10.93 -22.21 -1.74
C GLN A 330 10.30 -23.56 -1.49
N ALA A 331 9.26 -23.58 -0.66
CA ALA A 331 8.44 -24.74 -0.44
C ALA A 331 6.98 -24.33 -0.31
N LEU A 332 6.07 -25.22 -0.66
CA LEU A 332 4.64 -25.01 -0.47
C LEU A 332 3.93 -26.32 -0.20
N TYR A 333 2.79 -26.17 0.45
CA TYR A 333 1.78 -27.20 0.56
C TYR A 333 0.42 -26.54 0.31
N SER A 334 -0.33 -27.04 -0.66
CA SER A 334 -1.69 -26.60 -0.94
C SER A 334 -2.66 -27.77 -0.98
N THR A 335 -3.91 -27.49 -0.63
CA THR A 335 -5.01 -28.44 -0.65
C THR A 335 -6.31 -27.73 -1.03
N ASN A 336 -7.21 -28.50 -1.64
CA ASN A 336 -8.55 -28.05 -1.99
C ASN A 336 -9.53 -28.59 -0.94
N PHE A 337 -10.58 -27.82 -0.63
CA PHE A 337 -11.58 -28.17 0.39
C PHE A 337 -10.99 -28.38 1.80
N ALA A 338 -10.03 -27.52 2.22
CA ALA A 338 -9.46 -27.57 3.57
C ALA A 338 -10.47 -27.41 4.69
N ASP A 339 -11.58 -26.72 4.40
CA ASP A 339 -12.71 -26.48 5.30
C ASP A 339 -13.56 -27.74 5.55
N ASN A 340 -13.44 -28.77 4.70
CA ASN A 340 -14.28 -29.96 4.76
C ASN A 340 -13.46 -31.25 4.81
N ALA A 341 -13.35 -31.82 6.01
CA ALA A 341 -12.65 -33.07 6.27
C ALA A 341 -13.21 -34.30 5.52
N ASN A 342 -14.48 -34.26 5.08
CA ASN A 342 -15.09 -35.37 4.34
C ASN A 342 -14.77 -35.33 2.83
N PHE A 343 -14.34 -34.18 2.31
CA PHE A 343 -14.02 -34.02 0.89
C PHE A 343 -12.51 -34.04 0.66
N GLY A 344 -11.75 -33.23 1.40
CA GLY A 344 -10.31 -33.08 1.21
C GLY A 344 -9.57 -32.78 2.50
N GLY A 345 -10.08 -31.87 3.33
CA GLY A 345 -9.41 -31.46 4.56
C GLY A 345 -7.98 -30.98 4.32
N ALA A 346 -7.21 -30.92 5.41
CA ALA A 346 -5.83 -30.44 5.37
C ALA A 346 -4.85 -31.44 4.74
N PHE A 347 -5.18 -32.73 4.67
CA PHE A 347 -4.24 -33.80 4.28
C PHE A 347 -4.66 -34.57 3.01
N GLY A 348 -5.70 -34.11 2.33
CA GLY A 348 -6.29 -34.80 1.19
C GLY A 348 -7.37 -35.78 1.60
N GLY A 349 -8.19 -36.17 0.61
CA GLY A 349 -9.35 -37.01 0.83
C GLY A 349 -9.84 -37.62 -0.47
N ASP A 350 -11.07 -38.12 -0.45
CA ASP A 350 -11.65 -38.77 -1.62
C ASP A 350 -11.91 -37.82 -2.79
N PHE A 351 -12.05 -36.53 -2.49
CA PHE A 351 -12.39 -35.46 -3.42
C PHE A 351 -11.48 -34.23 -3.30
N GLY A 352 -10.42 -34.28 -2.48
CA GLY A 352 -9.47 -33.18 -2.31
C GLY A 352 -8.16 -33.49 -3.00
N SER A 353 -7.67 -32.56 -3.83
CA SER A 353 -6.30 -32.58 -4.32
C SER A 353 -5.35 -32.01 -3.29
N THR A 354 -4.13 -32.56 -3.22
CA THR A 354 -3.05 -32.00 -2.41
C THR A 354 -1.80 -31.84 -3.26
N THR A 355 -1.05 -30.78 -3.00
CA THR A 355 0.16 -30.47 -3.75
C THR A 355 1.24 -30.05 -2.79
N PHE A 356 2.36 -30.77 -2.81
CA PHE A 356 3.59 -30.37 -2.18
C PHE A 356 4.59 -29.96 -3.25
N GLY A 357 5.23 -28.82 -3.08
CA GLY A 357 6.20 -28.31 -4.04
C GLY A 357 7.45 -27.80 -3.34
N THR A 358 8.60 -28.04 -3.94
CA THR A 358 9.86 -27.38 -3.57
C THR A 358 10.57 -26.84 -4.79
N GLN A 359 11.20 -25.67 -4.66
CA GLN A 359 12.03 -25.08 -5.68
C GLN A 359 13.34 -24.63 -5.06
N LEU A 360 14.46 -24.97 -5.72
CA LEU A 360 15.77 -24.40 -5.42
C LEU A 360 16.17 -23.52 -6.60
N VAL A 361 16.36 -22.23 -6.35
CA VAL A 361 16.83 -21.27 -7.35
C VAL A 361 18.24 -20.83 -7.01
N ALA A 362 19.14 -20.98 -7.97
CA ALA A 362 20.50 -20.48 -7.91
C ALA A 362 20.74 -19.51 -9.07
N SER A 363 21.39 -18.39 -8.79
CA SER A 363 21.74 -17.37 -9.80
C SER A 363 23.26 -17.25 -9.91
N PRO A 364 23.95 -18.13 -10.67
CA PRO A 364 25.42 -18.14 -10.73
C PRO A 364 25.99 -16.79 -11.21
N THR A 365 25.29 -16.13 -12.13
CA THR A 365 25.64 -14.81 -12.67
C THR A 365 24.43 -13.87 -12.54
N SER A 366 24.60 -12.58 -12.88
CA SER A 366 23.48 -11.61 -12.91
C SER A 366 22.48 -11.84 -14.05
N SER A 367 22.78 -12.76 -14.98
CA SER A 367 22.02 -12.97 -16.22
C SER A 367 21.49 -14.39 -16.38
N ILE A 368 21.83 -15.30 -15.47
CA ILE A 368 21.46 -16.72 -15.54
C ILE A 368 20.86 -17.13 -14.21
N ASP A 369 19.61 -17.60 -14.26
CA ASP A 369 18.85 -18.07 -13.11
C ASP A 369 18.47 -19.54 -13.33
N VAL A 370 19.14 -20.45 -12.64
CA VAL A 370 18.84 -21.89 -12.71
C VAL A 370 17.87 -22.24 -11.60
N SER A 371 16.74 -22.85 -11.94
CA SER A 371 15.79 -23.39 -10.95
C SER A 371 15.58 -24.89 -11.12
N LEU A 372 15.67 -25.59 -10.01
CA LEU A 372 15.29 -27.00 -9.85
C LEU A 372 13.95 -27.04 -9.13
N GLN A 373 13.00 -27.77 -9.68
CA GLN A 373 11.62 -27.81 -9.21
C GLN A 373 11.23 -29.27 -8.98
N TYR A 374 10.58 -29.54 -7.86
CA TYR A 374 9.95 -30.82 -7.56
C TYR A 374 8.54 -30.57 -7.08
N LEU A 375 7.56 -31.23 -7.70
CA LEU A 375 6.17 -31.22 -7.23
C LEU A 375 5.68 -32.65 -7.06
N ASN A 376 5.05 -32.90 -5.91
CA ASN A 376 4.22 -34.06 -5.64
C ASN A 376 2.76 -33.59 -5.62
N SER A 377 1.93 -34.14 -6.50
CA SER A 377 0.51 -33.78 -6.58
C SER A 377 -0.35 -35.03 -6.55
N TYR A 378 -1.29 -35.06 -5.62
CA TYR A 378 -2.35 -36.06 -5.56
C TYR A 378 -3.63 -35.47 -6.16
N SER A 379 -4.21 -36.17 -7.12
CA SER A 379 -5.48 -35.80 -7.76
C SER A 379 -6.46 -36.97 -7.71
N PRO A 380 -7.65 -36.81 -7.12
CA PRO A 380 -8.64 -37.88 -7.06
C PRO A 380 -9.36 -38.14 -8.39
N TRP A 381 -9.19 -37.28 -9.40
CA TRP A 381 -9.92 -37.34 -10.68
C TRP A 381 -9.03 -37.66 -11.88
N GLY A 382 -7.76 -37.98 -11.66
CA GLY A 382 -6.86 -38.36 -12.75
C GLY A 382 -6.34 -37.18 -13.55
N THR A 383 -6.39 -35.96 -13.00
CA THR A 383 -5.88 -34.73 -13.63
C THR A 383 -4.56 -34.26 -13.02
N LEU A 384 -3.66 -33.68 -13.83
CA LEU A 384 -2.39 -33.12 -13.35
C LEU A 384 -2.55 -31.72 -12.74
N SER A 385 -3.45 -30.90 -13.27
CA SER A 385 -3.59 -29.47 -12.97
C SER A 385 -4.56 -29.12 -11.84
N GLY A 386 -5.14 -30.14 -11.17
CA GLY A 386 -6.12 -29.96 -10.10
C GLY A 386 -7.55 -29.71 -10.61
N ASN A 387 -8.49 -29.45 -9.71
CA ASN A 387 -9.93 -29.21 -9.96
C ASN A 387 -10.35 -28.03 -9.05
N PRO A 388 -11.16 -27.04 -9.48
CA PRO A 388 -12.25 -27.10 -10.47
C PRO A 388 -11.93 -26.70 -11.92
N THR A 389 -10.81 -26.04 -12.17
CA THR A 389 -10.46 -25.50 -13.50
C THR A 389 -9.25 -26.24 -14.07
N PRO A 390 -9.44 -27.05 -15.15
CA PRO A 390 -8.32 -27.62 -15.88
C PRO A 390 -7.43 -26.47 -16.36
N SER A 391 -6.26 -26.39 -15.77
CA SER A 391 -5.28 -25.34 -16.01
C SER A 391 -3.99 -25.95 -16.60
N GLY A 392 -4.05 -27.24 -16.93
CA GLY A 392 -3.00 -27.98 -17.61
C GLY A 392 -2.79 -27.48 -19.03
N ILE A 393 -1.62 -27.80 -19.56
CA ILE A 393 -1.23 -27.51 -20.93
C ILE A 393 -0.88 -28.85 -21.55
N GLY A 394 -1.55 -29.20 -22.65
CA GLY A 394 -1.45 -30.55 -23.21
C GLY A 394 -2.34 -31.53 -22.47
N ASP A 395 -1.90 -32.79 -22.40
CA ASP A 395 -2.64 -33.88 -21.77
C ASP A 395 -2.63 -33.71 -20.24
N ASP A 396 -3.80 -33.44 -19.67
CA ASP A 396 -4.02 -33.19 -18.26
C ASP A 396 -4.67 -34.40 -17.57
N ARG A 397 -5.48 -35.18 -18.28
CA ARG A 397 -6.24 -36.37 -17.87
C ARG A 397 -5.42 -37.62 -18.16
N VAL A 398 -4.51 -37.92 -17.24
CA VAL A 398 -3.64 -39.09 -17.35
C VAL A 398 -4.27 -40.40 -16.85
N ALA A 399 -5.49 -40.37 -16.31
CA ALA A 399 -6.22 -41.56 -15.90
C ALA A 399 -7.73 -41.47 -16.20
N ILE A 400 -8.30 -42.61 -16.61
CA ILE A 400 -9.71 -42.72 -16.98
C ILE A 400 -10.55 -42.86 -15.69
N PRO A 401 -11.52 -41.96 -15.44
CA PRO A 401 -12.44 -42.07 -14.31
C PRO A 401 -13.22 -43.38 -14.33
N ASP A 402 -13.38 -44.01 -13.16
CA ASP A 402 -14.34 -45.08 -12.98
C ASP A 402 -15.77 -44.57 -13.28
N PHE A 403 -16.54 -45.32 -14.06
CA PHE A 403 -17.89 -44.94 -14.47
C PHE A 403 -18.90 -44.93 -13.32
N GLY A 404 -18.62 -45.61 -12.21
CA GLY A 404 -19.49 -45.61 -11.03
C GLY A 404 -19.24 -44.40 -10.11
N SER A 405 -17.98 -44.13 -9.80
CA SER A 405 -17.59 -43.09 -8.82
C SER A 405 -17.09 -41.78 -9.45
N GLY A 406 -16.75 -41.78 -10.75
CA GLY A 406 -16.09 -40.66 -11.41
C GLY A 406 -14.66 -40.40 -10.93
N ARG A 407 -14.07 -41.32 -10.14
CA ARG A 407 -12.75 -41.17 -9.53
C ARG A 407 -11.68 -41.90 -10.33
N ALA A 408 -10.49 -41.32 -10.37
CA ALA A 408 -9.28 -41.90 -10.93
C ALA A 408 -8.07 -41.38 -10.13
N PRO A 409 -7.89 -41.81 -8.88
CA PRO A 409 -6.86 -41.26 -8.02
C PRO A 409 -5.47 -41.53 -8.60
N ILE A 410 -4.67 -40.47 -8.72
CA ILE A 410 -3.28 -40.51 -9.16
C ILE A 410 -2.41 -39.74 -8.17
N ASN A 411 -1.16 -40.19 -8.04
CA ASN A 411 -0.11 -39.46 -7.35
C ASN A 411 1.04 -39.23 -8.32
N THR A 412 1.28 -37.97 -8.65
CA THR A 412 2.25 -37.55 -9.65
C THR A 412 3.49 -36.98 -8.96
N ASN A 413 4.65 -37.47 -9.35
CA ASN A 413 5.94 -36.88 -9.01
C ASN A 413 6.54 -36.26 -10.25
N ALA A 414 6.83 -34.97 -10.22
CA ALA A 414 7.41 -34.27 -11.34
C ALA A 414 8.67 -33.53 -10.95
N PHE A 415 9.61 -33.50 -11.89
CA PHE A 415 10.91 -32.88 -11.76
C PHE A 415 11.11 -31.92 -12.92
N GLY A 416 11.41 -30.67 -12.60
CA GLY A 416 11.61 -29.60 -13.55
C GLY A 416 12.97 -28.96 -13.40
N LEU A 417 13.54 -28.57 -14.52
CA LEU A 417 14.69 -27.67 -14.58
C LEU A 417 14.32 -26.51 -15.50
N ALA A 418 14.59 -25.29 -15.07
CA ALA A 418 14.51 -24.09 -15.90
C ALA A 418 15.81 -23.27 -15.75
N VAL A 419 16.22 -22.58 -16.81
CA VAL A 419 17.45 -21.78 -16.90
C VAL A 419 17.13 -20.42 -17.49
#